data_AF-A0A2T5G7A1-F1
#
_entry.id   AF-A0A2T5G7A1-F1
#
_cell.length_a   1.000
_cell.length_b   1.000
_cell.length_c   1.000
_cell.angle_alpha   90.00
_cell.angle_beta   90.00
_cell.angle_gamma   90.00
#
_symmetry.space_group_name_H-M   'P 1'
#
loop_
_entity.id
_entity.type
_entity.pdbx_description
1 polymer ?
#
loop_
_entity_poly.entity_id
_entity_poly.type
_entity_poly.pdbx_seq_one_letter_code
_entity_poly.pdbx_strand_id
1 'polypeptide(L)'
;MSTESRRASEVAAHGVTVQALAVKVGLILPNDDIAEITAEATRGLVQDGDILCVTEAVVARSQNRYLTCDELAEDIIRKFALSPGATLAVLYPIASRNRFALVLRAIAQATRGGRVIVAFPIPADEVGNQVIDAEFARVRLSLKGVYRHFADARGSTPHLNLLIREVIAALLLQSLGYTIVGMRKIFGTGIADITVRTPDGVLAPVEVTFTDLTKAAKQAVGLMGDIPEARRALAAGVDFGRGTFVLYDAVEFLAGTGEPLVRTSFARLLDVFRDDSVIYADELPGGFFRHPITGVDYRSLYLETIAAGGAQGDVIFTNNPFKVYELGYLDGVVIGEVHTRQMRREMFQAFGAQVPVRTLDELGPPPWGVIGSNVSDYEGCLLKLLPENADATAEAIRARVREASGVDVEVVIFGDGAYKDPDTGIYELADPYPAIGATSGLKNGRLRTGKKLKLAVDTLSRKGHSREEIEEILRASEADEREVGTTPRRIVAIAATIADLIAGSADQATPIVVLKGFLGD
;
A
#
# COMPACT_ATOMS: atom_id res chain seq x y z
N MET A 1 48.08 29.97 38.83
CA MET A 1 48.77 29.39 37.65
C MET A 1 49.03 27.93 37.99
N SER A 2 48.14 26.98 37.67
CA SER A 2 47.98 26.30 36.35
C SER A 2 49.35 25.84 35.82
N THR A 3 49.61 24.57 35.52
CA THR A 3 48.85 23.72 34.60
C THR A 3 49.22 22.24 34.74
N GLU A 4 48.18 21.41 34.68
CA GLU A 4 48.07 20.14 33.92
C GLU A 4 49.14 19.04 34.09
N SER A 5 48.88 18.12 35.03
CA SER A 5 49.15 16.70 34.80
C SER A 5 47.88 16.08 34.20
N ARG A 6 47.83 15.97 32.88
CA ARG A 6 46.82 15.18 32.17
C ARG A 6 47.07 13.70 32.49
N ARG A 7 46.40 13.18 33.52
CA ARG A 7 46.06 11.76 33.57
C ARG A 7 45.05 11.52 32.44
N ALA A 8 45.51 10.95 31.34
CA ALA A 8 44.63 10.30 30.40
C ALA A 8 43.92 9.17 31.16
N SER A 9 42.67 9.43 31.55
CA SER A 9 41.76 8.37 31.94
C SER A 9 41.49 7.55 30.68
N GLU A 10 42.17 6.42 30.54
CA GLU A 10 41.66 5.32 29.72
C GLU A 10 40.33 4.89 30.35
N VAL A 11 39.24 5.50 29.88
CA VAL A 11 37.91 4.94 30.04
C VAL A 11 37.92 3.71 29.14
N ALA A 12 38.14 2.55 29.74
CA ALA A 12 37.88 1.28 29.08
C ALA A 12 36.42 1.30 28.62
N ALA A 13 36.21 1.57 27.33
CA ALA A 13 34.93 1.43 26.69
C ALA A 13 34.55 -0.05 26.83
N HIS A 14 33.74 -0.37 27.83
CA HIS A 14 33.03 -1.64 27.92
C HIS A 14 31.98 -1.60 26.80
N GLY A 15 32.47 -1.86 25.58
CA GLY A 15 31.74 -1.65 24.35
C GLY A 15 30.69 -2.72 24.18
N VAL A 16 29.48 -2.46 24.66
CA VAL A 16 28.27 -3.11 24.15
C VAL A 16 28.10 -2.65 22.70
N THR A 17 28.82 -3.30 21.79
CA THR A 17 28.79 -2.96 20.36
C THR A 17 27.75 -3.85 19.72
N VAL A 18 26.53 -3.36 19.62
CA VAL A 18 25.53 -4.02 18.77
C VAL A 18 26.01 -3.91 17.32
N GLN A 19 26.15 -5.04 16.64
CA GLN A 19 26.56 -5.09 15.24
C GLN A 19 25.56 -5.90 14.42
N ALA A 20 25.45 -5.59 13.14
CA ALA A 20 24.66 -6.36 12.21
C ALA A 20 25.47 -6.60 10.94
N LEU A 21 25.65 -7.87 10.59
CA LEU A 21 26.60 -8.32 9.57
C LEU A 21 25.85 -9.12 8.50
N ALA A 22 25.82 -8.60 7.28
CA ALA A 22 25.29 -9.32 6.14
C ALA A 22 26.27 -10.45 5.73
N VAL A 23 25.76 -11.66 5.57
CA VAL A 23 26.53 -12.84 5.21
C VAL A 23 26.16 -13.27 3.80
N LYS A 24 27.16 -13.26 2.92
CA LYS A 24 27.01 -13.69 1.53
C LYS A 24 27.02 -15.21 1.45
N VAL A 25 26.08 -15.79 0.70
CA VAL A 25 26.03 -17.23 0.45
C VAL A 25 26.02 -17.53 -1.05
N GLY A 26 26.26 -18.80 -1.39
CA GLY A 26 26.14 -19.30 -2.76
C GLY A 26 24.68 -19.33 -3.24
N LEU A 27 24.47 -19.94 -4.41
CA LEU A 27 23.11 -20.19 -4.90
C LEU A 27 22.43 -21.21 -4.00
N ILE A 28 21.23 -20.89 -3.52
CA ILE A 28 20.33 -21.82 -2.85
C ILE A 28 19.33 -22.28 -3.90
N LEU A 29 19.17 -23.59 -4.04
CA LEU A 29 18.30 -24.27 -4.99
C LEU A 29 17.22 -25.07 -4.26
N PRO A 30 16.18 -25.51 -4.99
CA PRO A 30 15.17 -26.40 -4.43
C PRO A 30 15.77 -27.69 -3.85
N ASN A 31 15.32 -28.05 -2.65
CA ASN A 31 15.72 -29.22 -1.87
C ASN A 31 17.13 -29.16 -1.23
N ASP A 32 17.77 -27.99 -1.25
CA ASP A 32 19.03 -27.79 -0.51
C ASP A 32 18.84 -27.85 1.01
N ASP A 33 19.87 -28.28 1.73
CA ASP A 33 19.90 -28.25 3.19
C ASP A 33 20.24 -26.85 3.70
N ILE A 34 19.20 -26.05 3.96
CA ILE A 34 19.37 -24.68 4.43
C ILE A 34 20.04 -24.60 5.81
N ALA A 35 19.90 -25.64 6.65
CA ALA A 35 20.54 -25.68 7.97
C ALA A 35 22.05 -25.87 7.83
N GLU A 36 22.49 -26.79 6.95
CA GLU A 36 23.90 -26.97 6.62
C GLU A 36 24.49 -25.69 6.03
N ILE A 37 23.86 -25.16 4.97
CA ILE A 37 24.35 -23.96 4.26
C ILE A 37 24.51 -22.78 5.23
N THR A 38 23.53 -22.59 6.10
CA THR A 38 23.55 -21.51 7.09
C THR A 38 24.67 -21.71 8.11
N ALA A 39 24.85 -22.95 8.62
CA ALA A 39 25.89 -23.27 9.59
C ALA A 39 27.31 -23.11 8.99
N GLU A 40 27.51 -23.50 7.74
CA GLU A 40 28.79 -23.31 7.04
C GLU A 40 29.08 -21.84 6.78
N ALA A 41 28.11 -21.08 6.26
CA ALA A 41 28.26 -19.67 5.94
C ALA A 41 28.56 -18.79 7.17
N THR A 42 28.12 -19.21 8.34
CA THR A 42 28.23 -18.44 9.59
C THR A 42 29.36 -18.95 10.50
N ARG A 43 30.08 -20.00 10.10
CA ARG A 43 31.17 -20.61 10.87
C ARG A 43 32.25 -19.57 11.15
N GLY A 44 32.56 -19.38 12.43
CA GLY A 44 33.54 -18.38 12.91
C GLY A 44 33.03 -16.94 12.92
N LEU A 45 31.79 -16.69 12.49
CA LEU A 45 31.16 -15.37 12.54
C LEU A 45 30.21 -15.19 13.72
N VAL A 46 29.68 -16.27 14.29
CA VAL A 46 28.69 -16.24 15.39
C VAL A 46 29.30 -16.57 16.75
N GLN A 47 28.69 -16.06 17.82
CA GLN A 47 29.03 -16.32 19.23
C GLN A 47 27.75 -16.60 20.04
N ASP A 48 27.90 -17.11 21.27
CA ASP A 48 26.77 -17.44 22.13
C ASP A 48 25.90 -16.20 22.35
N GLY A 49 24.59 -16.34 22.17
CA GLY A 49 23.62 -15.23 22.33
C GLY A 49 23.48 -14.30 21.13
N ASP A 50 24.22 -14.53 20.02
CA ASP A 50 23.95 -13.86 18.75
C ASP A 50 22.60 -14.31 18.17
N ILE A 51 21.96 -13.43 17.39
CA ILE A 51 20.75 -13.77 16.61
C ILE A 51 21.13 -13.93 15.14
N LEU A 52 20.81 -15.08 14.59
CA LEU A 52 20.98 -15.39 13.18
C LEU A 52 19.66 -15.19 12.44
N CYS A 53 19.62 -14.24 11.52
CA CYS A 53 18.44 -13.94 10.71
C CYS A 53 18.62 -14.52 9.31
N VAL A 54 17.68 -15.33 8.83
CA VAL A 54 17.67 -15.93 7.49
C VAL A 54 16.37 -15.52 6.79
N THR A 55 16.43 -15.05 5.55
CA THR A 55 15.22 -14.63 4.82
C THR A 55 14.32 -15.83 4.52
N GLU A 56 13.02 -15.64 4.71
CA GLU A 56 11.94 -16.53 4.32
C GLU A 56 12.04 -16.93 2.84
N ALA A 57 12.55 -16.04 1.98
CA ALA A 57 12.67 -16.26 0.56
C ALA A 57 13.58 -17.44 0.20
N VAL A 58 14.71 -17.61 0.90
CA VAL A 58 15.65 -18.71 0.64
C VAL A 58 15.24 -19.99 1.35
N VAL A 59 14.60 -19.88 2.51
CA VAL A 59 14.02 -21.02 3.22
C VAL A 59 12.88 -21.63 2.40
N ALA A 60 11.98 -20.81 1.85
CA ALA A 60 10.92 -21.28 0.97
C ALA A 60 11.47 -21.97 -0.28
N ARG A 61 12.54 -21.40 -0.85
CA ARG A 61 13.22 -21.97 -2.01
C ARG A 61 13.82 -23.34 -1.68
N SER A 62 14.57 -23.47 -0.59
CA SER A 62 15.18 -24.74 -0.19
C SER A 62 14.13 -25.81 0.10
N GLN A 63 12.95 -25.40 0.57
CA GLN A 63 11.79 -26.26 0.77
C GLN A 63 10.98 -26.55 -0.52
N ASN A 64 11.43 -26.08 -1.68
CA ASN A 64 10.75 -26.21 -2.96
C ASN A 64 9.27 -25.72 -2.93
N ARG A 65 9.03 -24.60 -2.24
CA ARG A 65 7.69 -24.03 -2.03
C ARG A 65 7.21 -23.20 -3.23
N TYR A 66 6.75 -23.90 -4.26
CA TYR A 66 6.22 -23.29 -5.47
C TYR A 66 4.77 -23.72 -5.76
N LEU A 67 4.03 -22.85 -6.44
CA LEU A 67 2.65 -23.09 -6.85
C LEU A 67 2.40 -22.47 -8.21
N THR A 68 1.87 -23.23 -9.15
CA THR A 68 1.47 -22.69 -10.46
C THR A 68 0.12 -21.99 -10.37
N CYS A 69 -0.14 -21.06 -11.29
CA CYS A 69 -1.46 -20.42 -11.38
C CYS A 69 -2.58 -21.43 -11.66
N ASP A 70 -2.30 -22.50 -12.42
CA ASP A 70 -3.29 -23.53 -12.74
C ASP A 70 -3.67 -24.33 -11.48
N GLU A 71 -2.69 -24.75 -10.68
CA GLU A 71 -2.94 -25.41 -9.38
C GLU A 71 -3.74 -24.50 -8.42
N LEU A 72 -3.39 -23.21 -8.38
CA LEU A 72 -4.11 -22.22 -7.58
C LEU A 72 -5.54 -22.00 -8.10
N ALA A 73 -5.73 -21.93 -9.42
CA ALA A 73 -7.03 -21.77 -10.03
C ALA A 73 -7.95 -22.96 -9.73
N GLU A 74 -7.44 -24.19 -9.81
CA GLU A 74 -8.18 -25.39 -9.42
C GLU A 74 -8.56 -25.37 -7.93
N ASP A 75 -7.66 -24.93 -7.07
CA ASP A 75 -7.94 -24.78 -5.65
C ASP A 75 -9.03 -23.74 -5.37
N ILE A 76 -9.00 -22.60 -6.05
CA ILE A 76 -10.05 -21.56 -5.98
C ILE A 76 -11.38 -22.13 -6.47
N ILE A 77 -11.42 -22.84 -7.61
CA ILE A 77 -12.63 -23.48 -8.12
C ILE A 77 -13.25 -24.40 -7.06
N ARG A 78 -12.44 -25.23 -6.39
CA ARG A 78 -12.92 -26.14 -5.33
C ARG A 78 -13.42 -25.38 -4.10
N LYS A 79 -12.65 -24.40 -3.61
CA LYS A 79 -12.94 -23.69 -2.34
C LYS A 79 -14.14 -22.76 -2.43
N PHE A 80 -14.46 -22.27 -3.62
CA PHE A 80 -15.64 -21.46 -3.90
C PHE A 80 -16.78 -22.22 -4.59
N ALA A 81 -16.57 -23.48 -4.98
CA ALA A 81 -17.52 -24.29 -5.77
C ALA A 81 -17.97 -23.59 -7.07
N LEU A 82 -17.01 -23.01 -7.81
CA LEU A 82 -17.30 -22.16 -8.97
C LEU A 82 -17.82 -22.95 -10.16
N SER A 83 -18.79 -22.35 -10.87
CA SER A 83 -19.22 -22.75 -12.21
C SER A 83 -18.48 -21.94 -13.29
N PRO A 84 -18.39 -22.42 -14.55
CA PRO A 84 -17.87 -21.60 -15.64
C PRO A 84 -18.68 -20.31 -15.81
N GLY A 85 -17.99 -19.19 -16.08
CA GLY A 85 -18.62 -17.88 -16.16
C GLY A 85 -18.87 -17.19 -14.81
N ALA A 86 -18.31 -17.72 -13.72
CA ALA A 86 -18.49 -17.16 -12.38
C ALA A 86 -17.95 -15.74 -12.23
N THR A 87 -18.54 -14.97 -11.32
CA THR A 87 -18.09 -13.62 -10.96
C THR A 87 -17.44 -13.62 -9.58
N LEU A 88 -16.17 -13.23 -9.51
CA LEU A 88 -15.44 -13.08 -8.25
C LEU A 88 -15.15 -11.60 -7.97
N ALA A 89 -15.33 -11.18 -6.72
CA ALA A 89 -14.85 -9.89 -6.23
C ALA A 89 -13.51 -10.06 -5.51
N VAL A 90 -12.54 -9.20 -5.79
CA VAL A 90 -11.25 -9.11 -5.11
C VAL A 90 -11.19 -7.78 -4.37
N LEU A 91 -11.12 -7.83 -3.04
CA LEU A 91 -11.18 -6.66 -2.19
C LEU A 91 -9.81 -6.26 -1.67
N TYR A 92 -9.48 -4.99 -1.90
CA TYR A 92 -8.34 -4.28 -1.34
C TYR A 92 -7.01 -5.05 -1.44
N PRO A 93 -6.65 -5.56 -2.63
CA PRO A 93 -5.35 -6.19 -2.82
C PRO A 93 -4.23 -5.16 -2.69
N ILE A 94 -3.06 -5.62 -2.22
CA ILE A 94 -1.83 -4.84 -2.35
C ILE A 94 -1.61 -4.54 -3.83
N ALA A 95 -1.34 -3.28 -4.17
CA ALA A 95 -1.07 -2.82 -5.52
C ALA A 95 0.39 -3.17 -5.89
N SER A 96 0.60 -4.38 -6.39
CA SER A 96 1.94 -4.91 -6.64
C SER A 96 1.97 -5.91 -7.80
N ARG A 97 2.91 -5.68 -8.72
CA ARG A 97 3.22 -6.65 -9.79
C ARG A 97 3.80 -7.95 -9.22
N ASN A 98 4.61 -7.85 -8.17
CA ASN A 98 5.34 -9.00 -7.61
C ASN A 98 4.51 -9.82 -6.61
N ARG A 99 3.68 -9.17 -5.80
CA ARG A 99 2.95 -9.84 -4.71
C ARG A 99 1.58 -10.36 -5.14
N PHE A 100 0.92 -9.70 -6.12
CA PHE A 100 -0.50 -9.97 -6.37
C PHE A 100 -0.87 -10.28 -7.82
N ALA A 101 -0.08 -9.86 -8.82
CA ALA A 101 -0.47 -10.04 -10.22
C ALA A 101 -0.74 -11.50 -10.61
N LEU A 102 0.14 -12.45 -10.25
CA LEU A 102 -0.09 -13.86 -10.58
C LEU A 102 -1.22 -14.50 -9.75
N VAL A 103 -1.44 -14.05 -8.51
CA VAL A 103 -2.61 -14.45 -7.71
C VAL A 103 -3.89 -14.00 -8.41
N LEU A 104 -3.94 -12.76 -8.90
CA LEU A 104 -5.07 -12.23 -9.66
C LEU A 104 -5.28 -12.97 -10.98
N ARG A 105 -4.20 -13.35 -11.68
CA ARG A 105 -4.28 -14.16 -12.90
C ARG A 105 -4.91 -15.53 -12.63
N ALA A 106 -4.53 -16.21 -11.55
CA ALA A 106 -5.14 -17.47 -11.15
C ALA A 106 -6.61 -17.32 -10.76
N ILE A 107 -6.97 -16.24 -10.05
CA ILE A 107 -8.38 -15.91 -9.74
C ILE A 107 -9.18 -15.74 -11.04
N ALA A 108 -8.63 -15.04 -12.03
CA ALA A 108 -9.27 -14.88 -13.33
C ALA A 108 -9.43 -16.21 -14.07
N GLN A 109 -8.40 -17.06 -14.11
CA GLN A 109 -8.46 -18.41 -14.70
C GLN A 109 -9.54 -19.27 -14.03
N ALA A 110 -9.68 -19.18 -12.70
CA ALA A 110 -10.67 -19.94 -11.93
C ALA A 110 -12.12 -19.64 -12.36
N THR A 111 -12.39 -18.43 -12.86
CA THR A 111 -13.73 -18.06 -13.36
C THR A 111 -14.12 -18.78 -14.65
N ARG A 112 -13.14 -19.29 -15.41
CA ARG A 112 -13.32 -19.98 -16.70
C ARG A 112 -14.19 -19.18 -17.68
N GLY A 113 -13.74 -17.97 -18.02
CA GLY A 113 -14.45 -17.06 -18.94
C GLY A 113 -15.46 -16.14 -18.26
N GLY A 114 -15.41 -16.02 -16.93
CA GLY A 114 -16.30 -15.20 -16.15
C GLY A 114 -15.79 -13.78 -15.96
N ARG A 115 -16.04 -13.22 -14.77
CA ARG A 115 -15.79 -11.81 -14.45
C ARG A 115 -15.02 -11.68 -13.13
N VAL A 116 -14.06 -10.76 -13.08
CA VAL A 116 -13.34 -10.40 -11.86
C VAL A 116 -13.49 -8.91 -11.61
N ILE A 117 -14.00 -8.56 -10.43
CA ILE A 117 -14.19 -7.18 -9.99
C ILE A 117 -13.15 -6.89 -8.92
N VAL A 118 -12.24 -5.95 -9.17
CA VAL A 118 -11.26 -5.50 -8.19
C VAL A 118 -11.74 -4.21 -7.54
N ALA A 119 -11.84 -4.19 -6.22
CA ALA A 119 -12.06 -2.99 -5.45
C ALA A 119 -10.75 -2.54 -4.80
N PHE A 120 -10.23 -1.39 -5.24
CA PHE A 120 -9.10 -0.73 -4.58
C PHE A 120 -9.58 0.23 -3.49
N PRO A 121 -8.86 0.33 -2.36
CA PRO A 121 -9.13 1.35 -1.35
C PRO A 121 -8.69 2.73 -1.84
N ILE A 122 -9.17 3.79 -1.19
CA ILE A 122 -8.82 5.18 -1.49
C ILE A 122 -8.08 5.79 -0.29
N PRO A 123 -6.88 6.41 -0.48
CA PRO A 123 -6.16 6.59 -1.74
C PRO A 123 -5.10 5.52 -2.04
N ALA A 124 -4.78 4.68 -1.05
CA ALA A 124 -3.68 3.74 -1.08
C ALA A 124 -4.11 2.40 -0.47
N ASP A 125 -3.40 1.33 -0.84
CA ASP A 125 -3.55 0.02 -0.20
C ASP A 125 -3.10 0.02 1.27
N GLU A 126 -3.24 -1.11 1.95
CA GLU A 126 -2.91 -1.22 3.38
C GLU A 126 -1.43 -0.97 3.71
N VAL A 127 -0.53 -1.13 2.73
CA VAL A 127 0.91 -0.91 2.88
C VAL A 127 1.35 0.46 2.34
N GLY A 128 0.42 1.28 1.84
CA GLY A 128 0.68 2.65 1.43
C GLY A 128 1.02 2.85 -0.05
N ASN A 129 0.92 1.82 -0.91
CA ASN A 129 1.03 2.04 -2.35
C ASN A 129 -0.16 2.85 -2.84
N GLN A 130 0.12 4.00 -3.47
CA GLN A 130 -0.92 4.87 -3.99
C GLN A 130 -1.57 4.24 -5.23
N VAL A 131 -2.89 4.04 -5.16
CA VAL A 131 -3.69 3.51 -6.28
C VAL A 131 -4.50 4.61 -6.98
N ILE A 132 -4.74 5.72 -6.29
CA ILE A 132 -5.38 6.93 -6.82
C ILE A 132 -4.84 8.16 -6.07
N ASP A 133 -4.74 9.30 -6.76
CA ASP A 133 -4.36 10.55 -6.12
C ASP A 133 -5.40 10.95 -5.03
N ALA A 134 -4.89 11.28 -3.85
CA ALA A 134 -5.73 11.55 -2.67
C ALA A 134 -6.56 12.83 -2.81
N GLU A 135 -5.96 13.89 -3.37
CA GLU A 135 -6.66 15.15 -3.55
C GLU A 135 -7.74 15.02 -4.63
N PHE A 136 -7.40 14.40 -5.77
CA PHE A 136 -8.32 14.07 -6.83
C PHE A 136 -9.52 13.29 -6.29
N ALA A 137 -9.29 12.18 -5.57
CA ALA A 137 -10.35 11.32 -5.09
C ALA A 137 -11.26 12.05 -4.10
N ARG A 138 -10.68 12.84 -3.18
CA ARG A 138 -11.43 13.65 -2.21
C ARG A 138 -12.34 14.65 -2.91
N VAL A 139 -11.80 15.43 -3.86
CA VAL A 139 -12.57 16.43 -4.60
C VAL A 139 -13.64 15.75 -5.45
N ARG A 140 -13.29 14.65 -6.12
CA ARG A 140 -14.22 13.91 -6.99
C ARG A 140 -15.40 13.37 -6.21
N LEU A 141 -15.18 12.62 -5.13
CA LEU A 141 -16.26 12.07 -4.30
C LEU A 141 -17.13 13.19 -3.70
N SER A 142 -16.53 14.32 -3.31
CA SER A 142 -17.28 15.50 -2.87
C SER A 142 -18.19 16.06 -3.96
N LEU A 143 -17.69 16.21 -5.19
CA LEU A 143 -18.49 16.66 -6.34
C LEU A 143 -19.63 15.68 -6.66
N LYS A 144 -19.36 14.37 -6.61
CA LYS A 144 -20.38 13.33 -6.80
C LYS A 144 -21.47 13.42 -5.72
N GLY A 145 -21.10 13.66 -4.46
CA GLY A 145 -22.05 13.89 -3.36
C GLY A 145 -22.94 15.10 -3.58
N VAL A 146 -22.35 16.23 -4.02
CA VAL A 146 -23.10 17.45 -4.39
C VAL A 146 -24.04 17.17 -5.56
N TYR A 147 -23.56 16.49 -6.60
CA TYR A 147 -24.37 16.13 -7.75
C TYR A 147 -25.56 15.24 -7.37
N ARG A 148 -25.35 14.18 -6.59
CA ARG A 148 -26.42 13.31 -6.09
C ARG A 148 -27.50 14.12 -5.37
N HIS A 149 -27.09 14.97 -4.42
CA HIS A 149 -28.02 15.79 -3.64
C HIS A 149 -28.86 16.72 -4.53
N PHE A 150 -28.23 17.41 -5.49
CA PHE A 150 -28.96 18.28 -6.41
C PHE A 150 -29.83 17.52 -7.41
N ALA A 151 -29.36 16.36 -7.90
CA ALA A 151 -30.13 15.53 -8.82
C ALA A 151 -31.42 15.02 -8.16
N ASP A 152 -31.36 14.62 -6.90
CA ASP A 152 -32.52 14.18 -6.12
C ASP A 152 -33.50 15.32 -5.85
N ALA A 153 -32.99 16.53 -5.56
CA ALA A 153 -33.80 17.73 -5.33
C ALA A 153 -34.31 18.42 -6.61
N ARG A 154 -33.82 18.03 -7.78
CA ARG A 154 -34.08 18.70 -9.07
C ARG A 154 -35.57 18.79 -9.40
N GLY A 155 -36.33 17.73 -9.09
CA GLY A 155 -37.75 17.63 -9.42
C GLY A 155 -38.61 18.76 -8.82
N SER A 156 -38.19 19.32 -7.67
CA SER A 156 -38.89 20.41 -6.99
C SER A 156 -38.26 21.79 -7.24
N THR A 157 -37.07 21.88 -7.85
CA THR A 157 -36.31 23.14 -7.96
C THR A 157 -35.55 23.27 -9.30
N PRO A 158 -36.18 23.77 -10.38
CA PRO A 158 -35.55 23.89 -11.70
C PRO A 158 -34.28 24.77 -11.75
N HIS A 159 -34.14 25.72 -10.82
CA HIS A 159 -32.96 26.58 -10.72
C HIS A 159 -31.67 25.80 -10.37
N LEU A 160 -31.78 24.61 -9.78
CA LEU A 160 -30.63 23.74 -9.50
C LEU A 160 -29.92 23.28 -10.76
N ASN A 161 -30.56 23.34 -11.93
CA ASN A 161 -29.92 23.02 -13.21
C ASN A 161 -28.62 23.82 -13.42
N LEU A 162 -28.56 25.08 -12.97
CA LEU A 162 -27.37 25.91 -13.07
C LEU A 162 -26.21 25.38 -12.21
N LEU A 163 -26.49 24.84 -11.03
CA LEU A 163 -25.46 24.24 -10.16
C LEU A 163 -25.08 22.85 -10.67
N ILE A 164 -26.05 22.05 -11.09
CA ILE A 164 -25.83 20.70 -11.64
C ILE A 164 -24.91 20.76 -12.86
N ARG A 165 -25.08 21.75 -13.77
CA ARG A 165 -24.23 21.85 -14.97
C ARG A 165 -22.77 22.13 -14.60
N GLU A 166 -22.54 22.94 -13.56
CA GLU A 166 -21.20 23.32 -13.10
C GLU A 166 -20.52 22.11 -12.45
N VAL A 167 -21.26 21.33 -11.65
CA VAL A 167 -20.74 20.09 -11.04
C VAL A 167 -20.43 19.03 -12.10
N ILE A 168 -21.31 18.84 -13.09
CA ILE A 168 -21.05 17.92 -14.22
C ILE A 168 -19.84 18.38 -15.02
N ALA A 169 -19.72 19.68 -15.32
CA ALA A 169 -18.55 20.22 -16.00
C ALA A 169 -17.27 19.99 -15.19
N ALA A 170 -17.29 20.19 -13.87
CA ALA A 170 -16.14 19.93 -13.00
C ALA A 170 -15.73 18.44 -12.99
N LEU A 171 -16.69 17.51 -12.89
CA LEU A 171 -16.43 16.06 -12.94
C LEU A 171 -15.82 15.63 -14.28
N LEU A 172 -16.30 16.20 -15.39
CA LEU A 172 -15.77 15.95 -16.74
C LEU A 172 -14.37 16.57 -16.92
N LEU A 173 -14.15 17.79 -16.42
CA LEU A 173 -12.84 18.43 -16.43
C LEU A 173 -11.81 17.60 -15.65
N GLN A 174 -12.18 17.05 -14.48
CA GLN A 174 -11.34 16.09 -13.76
C GLN A 174 -10.99 14.88 -14.61
N SER A 175 -11.96 14.27 -15.29
CA SER A 175 -11.72 13.14 -16.21
C SER A 175 -10.83 13.51 -17.42
N LEU A 176 -10.67 14.80 -17.72
CA LEU A 176 -9.79 15.32 -18.77
C LEU A 176 -8.40 15.75 -18.24
N GLY A 177 -8.12 15.52 -16.95
CA GLY A 177 -6.83 15.85 -16.33
C GLY A 177 -6.73 17.27 -15.76
N TYR A 178 -7.83 18.00 -15.66
CA TYR A 178 -7.85 19.31 -15.00
C TYR A 178 -8.03 19.13 -13.48
N THR A 179 -7.23 19.83 -12.69
CA THR A 179 -7.37 19.89 -11.24
C THR A 179 -8.35 20.99 -10.87
N ILE A 180 -9.40 20.68 -10.10
CA ILE A 180 -10.37 21.68 -9.64
C ILE A 180 -9.79 22.42 -8.44
N VAL A 181 -9.56 23.72 -8.59
CA VAL A 181 -8.99 24.60 -7.55
C VAL A 181 -10.10 25.26 -6.73
N GLY A 182 -11.22 25.61 -7.37
CA GLY A 182 -12.35 26.24 -6.69
C GLY A 182 -13.60 26.29 -7.55
N MET A 183 -14.75 26.50 -6.93
CA MET A 183 -16.04 26.67 -7.59
C MET A 183 -16.87 27.70 -6.81
N ARG A 184 -17.09 28.89 -7.42
CA ARG A 184 -17.65 30.06 -6.72
C ARG A 184 -18.96 29.77 -6.00
N LYS A 185 -19.88 29.04 -6.64
CA LYS A 185 -21.24 28.77 -6.12
C LYS A 185 -21.33 27.54 -5.22
N ILE A 186 -20.35 26.64 -5.28
CA ILE A 186 -20.41 25.33 -4.60
C ILE A 186 -19.52 25.31 -3.36
N PHE A 187 -18.25 25.68 -3.50
CA PHE A 187 -17.28 25.65 -2.40
C PHE A 187 -17.18 26.99 -1.66
N GLY A 188 -17.85 28.04 -2.14
CA GLY A 188 -17.69 29.41 -1.63
C GLY A 188 -16.29 29.99 -1.85
N THR A 189 -15.44 29.26 -2.59
CA THR A 189 -14.07 29.61 -2.97
C THR A 189 -13.97 29.65 -4.49
N GLY A 190 -13.16 30.55 -5.03
CA GLY A 190 -12.94 30.70 -6.47
C GLY A 190 -13.66 31.91 -7.07
N ILE A 191 -13.07 32.42 -8.15
CA ILE A 191 -13.48 33.68 -8.80
C ILE A 191 -14.33 33.40 -10.04
N ALA A 192 -14.42 32.17 -10.53
CA ALA A 192 -15.23 31.77 -11.69
C ALA A 192 -16.25 30.69 -11.31
N ASP A 193 -17.18 30.36 -12.22
CA ASP A 193 -18.05 29.18 -12.04
C ASP A 193 -17.20 27.95 -11.65
N ILE A 194 -16.08 27.72 -12.35
CA ILE A 194 -15.03 26.77 -11.95
C ILE A 194 -13.66 27.42 -12.15
N THR A 195 -12.75 27.28 -11.19
CA THR A 195 -11.34 27.61 -11.36
C THR A 195 -10.55 26.31 -11.42
N VAL A 196 -9.75 26.13 -12.45
CA VAL A 196 -8.99 24.89 -12.67
C VAL A 196 -7.51 25.16 -12.88
N ARG A 197 -6.69 24.15 -12.57
CA ARG A 197 -5.36 24.02 -13.12
C ARG A 197 -5.44 23.05 -14.31
N THR A 198 -5.01 23.51 -15.47
CA THR A 198 -4.90 22.71 -16.70
C THR A 198 -3.88 21.56 -16.54
N PRO A 199 -3.91 20.53 -17.41
CA PRO A 199 -2.94 19.43 -17.35
C PRO A 199 -1.47 19.87 -17.41
N ASP A 200 -1.17 20.99 -18.07
CA ASP A 200 0.16 21.61 -18.13
C ASP A 200 0.44 22.59 -16.97
N GLY A 201 -0.39 22.60 -15.94
CA GLY A 201 -0.13 23.33 -14.70
C GLY A 201 -0.59 24.79 -14.69
N VAL A 202 -1.19 25.29 -15.78
CA VAL A 202 -1.64 26.69 -15.93
C VAL A 202 -3.01 26.88 -15.26
N LEU A 203 -3.14 27.94 -14.46
CA LEU A 203 -4.42 28.32 -13.84
C LEU A 203 -5.35 28.96 -14.89
N ALA A 204 -6.64 28.59 -14.86
CA ALA A 204 -7.64 29.12 -15.77
C ALA A 204 -9.02 29.22 -15.11
N PRO A 205 -9.74 30.36 -15.23
CA PRO A 205 -11.17 30.39 -15.00
C PRO A 205 -11.93 29.67 -16.11
N VAL A 206 -12.98 28.97 -15.73
CA VAL A 206 -13.92 28.29 -16.63
C VAL A 206 -15.32 28.80 -16.34
N GLU A 207 -15.97 29.33 -17.38
CA GLU A 207 -17.38 29.71 -17.32
C GLU A 207 -18.23 28.67 -18.05
N VAL A 208 -19.31 28.23 -17.39
CA VAL A 208 -20.14 27.12 -17.87
C VAL A 208 -21.48 27.66 -18.37
N THR A 209 -21.94 27.17 -19.51
CA THR A 209 -23.20 27.62 -20.13
C THR A 209 -23.99 26.46 -20.71
N PHE A 210 -25.30 26.67 -20.89
CA PHE A 210 -26.15 25.74 -21.62
C PHE A 210 -26.13 25.99 -23.13
N THR A 211 -26.06 27.26 -23.54
CA THR A 211 -26.31 27.66 -24.93
C THR A 211 -25.41 28.80 -25.42
N ASP A 212 -25.11 29.79 -24.57
CA ASP A 212 -24.38 31.00 -24.96
C ASP A 212 -22.88 30.90 -24.65
N LEU A 213 -22.15 30.19 -25.52
CA LEU A 213 -20.69 30.04 -25.43
C LEU A 213 -19.95 31.37 -25.61
N THR A 214 -20.47 32.27 -26.43
CA THR A 214 -19.86 33.60 -26.66
C THR A 214 -19.85 34.43 -25.39
N LYS A 215 -20.97 34.45 -24.66
CA LYS A 215 -21.04 35.14 -23.37
C LYS A 215 -20.14 34.48 -22.33
N ALA A 216 -20.15 33.15 -22.23
CA ALA A 216 -19.28 32.43 -21.30
C ALA A 216 -17.79 32.71 -21.58
N ALA A 217 -17.37 32.70 -22.85
CA ALA A 217 -16.00 33.01 -23.23
C ALA A 217 -15.60 34.45 -22.86
N LYS A 218 -16.47 35.45 -23.13
CA LYS A 218 -16.21 36.85 -22.71
C LYS A 218 -16.07 36.98 -21.20
N GLN A 219 -16.91 36.28 -20.44
CA GLN A 219 -16.86 36.28 -18.97
C GLN A 219 -15.58 35.63 -18.47
N ALA A 220 -15.19 34.47 -19.01
CA ALA A 220 -13.97 33.78 -18.64
C ALA A 220 -12.72 34.63 -18.92
N VAL A 221 -12.65 35.30 -20.09
CA VAL A 221 -11.56 36.21 -20.44
C VAL A 221 -11.52 37.43 -19.51
N GLY A 222 -12.68 37.97 -19.13
CA GLY A 222 -12.75 39.06 -18.14
C GLY A 222 -12.19 38.64 -16.79
N LEU A 223 -12.62 37.48 -16.28
CA LEU A 223 -12.17 36.93 -14.99
C LEU A 223 -10.69 36.53 -15.00
N MET A 224 -10.12 36.19 -16.16
CA MET A 224 -8.69 35.91 -16.28
C MET A 224 -7.86 37.14 -15.89
N GLY A 225 -8.33 38.36 -16.20
CA GLY A 225 -7.67 39.60 -15.78
C GLY A 225 -7.68 39.82 -14.26
N ASP A 226 -8.65 39.25 -13.56
CA ASP A 226 -8.82 39.35 -12.10
C ASP A 226 -8.01 38.27 -11.34
N ILE A 227 -7.44 37.29 -12.05
CA ILE A 227 -6.65 36.20 -11.48
C ILE A 227 -5.18 36.38 -11.94
N PRO A 228 -4.29 36.93 -11.08
CA PRO A 228 -2.92 37.31 -11.49
C PRO A 228 -2.08 36.17 -12.09
N GLU A 229 -2.35 34.93 -11.69
CA GLU A 229 -1.64 33.73 -12.14
C GLU A 229 -2.28 33.06 -13.36
N ALA A 230 -3.50 33.46 -13.73
CA ALA A 230 -4.20 32.85 -14.85
C ALA A 230 -3.60 33.29 -16.18
N ARG A 231 -3.33 32.33 -17.06
CA ARG A 231 -2.79 32.59 -18.41
C ARG A 231 -3.68 32.04 -19.53
N ARG A 232 -4.77 31.39 -19.16
CA ARG A 232 -5.78 30.85 -20.08
C ARG A 232 -7.16 31.14 -19.52
N ALA A 233 -8.16 31.19 -20.39
CA ALA A 233 -9.56 31.29 -20.03
C ALA A 233 -10.32 30.22 -20.82
N LEU A 234 -11.26 29.52 -20.19
CA LEU A 234 -11.99 28.42 -20.82
C LEU A 234 -13.49 28.68 -20.81
N ALA A 235 -14.16 28.26 -21.88
CA ALA A 235 -15.62 28.28 -21.98
C ALA A 235 -16.14 26.86 -22.16
N ALA A 236 -17.04 26.43 -21.28
CA ALA A 236 -17.61 25.09 -21.30
C ALA A 236 -19.11 25.11 -21.61
N GLY A 237 -19.52 24.33 -22.60
CA GLY A 237 -20.93 24.11 -22.94
C GLY A 237 -21.41 22.75 -22.42
N VAL A 238 -22.51 22.73 -21.67
CA VAL A 238 -23.15 21.52 -21.17
C VAL A 238 -24.58 21.46 -21.70
N ASP A 239 -24.93 20.43 -22.45
CA ASP A 239 -26.29 20.19 -22.94
C ASP A 239 -26.87 18.92 -22.29
N PHE A 240 -27.85 19.09 -21.40
CA PHE A 240 -28.52 17.97 -20.74
C PHE A 240 -29.43 17.16 -21.67
N GLY A 241 -30.05 17.82 -22.67
CA GLY A 241 -30.96 17.14 -23.59
C GLY A 241 -30.21 16.19 -24.52
N ARG A 242 -29.01 16.61 -24.96
CA ARG A 242 -28.14 15.78 -25.82
C ARG A 242 -27.12 14.96 -25.03
N GLY A 243 -26.91 15.27 -23.74
CA GLY A 243 -25.88 14.66 -22.91
C GLY A 243 -24.47 14.93 -23.46
N THR A 244 -24.22 16.15 -23.94
CA THR A 244 -22.95 16.54 -24.58
C THR A 244 -22.24 17.66 -23.85
N PHE A 245 -20.91 17.54 -23.76
CA PHE A 245 -20.00 18.53 -23.22
C PHE A 245 -19.04 19.01 -24.30
N VAL A 246 -18.76 20.32 -24.32
CA VAL A 246 -17.78 20.93 -25.19
C VAL A 246 -16.94 21.92 -24.41
N LEU A 247 -15.63 21.96 -24.66
CA LEU A 247 -14.68 22.86 -24.02
C LEU A 247 -13.92 23.63 -25.09
N TYR A 248 -13.78 24.94 -24.92
CA TYR A 248 -13.00 25.82 -25.80
C TYR A 248 -11.98 26.61 -25.00
N ASP A 249 -10.86 26.96 -25.65
CA ASP A 249 -10.10 28.14 -25.26
C ASP A 249 -10.94 29.38 -25.59
N ALA A 250 -11.21 30.20 -24.58
CA ALA A 250 -12.12 31.32 -24.70
C ALA A 250 -11.55 32.43 -25.60
N VAL A 251 -10.22 32.62 -25.64
CA VAL A 251 -9.58 33.64 -26.47
C VAL A 251 -9.64 33.22 -27.94
N GLU A 252 -9.26 31.98 -28.25
CA GLU A 252 -9.30 31.45 -29.61
C GLU A 252 -10.73 31.36 -30.15
N PHE A 253 -11.68 30.95 -29.30
CA PHE A 253 -13.11 30.91 -29.64
C PHE A 253 -13.64 32.30 -30.03
N LEU A 254 -13.31 33.34 -29.24
CA LEU A 254 -13.72 34.72 -29.54
C LEU A 254 -13.03 35.31 -30.77
N ALA A 255 -11.81 34.84 -31.07
CA ALA A 255 -11.10 35.19 -32.29
C ALA A 255 -11.65 34.48 -33.54
N GLY A 256 -12.60 33.55 -33.38
CA GLY A 256 -13.18 32.77 -34.48
C GLY A 256 -12.23 31.73 -35.08
N THR A 257 -11.15 31.41 -34.38
CA THR A 257 -10.10 30.48 -34.83
C THR A 257 -10.03 29.21 -33.98
N GLY A 258 -10.67 29.21 -32.81
CA GLY A 258 -10.64 28.09 -31.87
C GLY A 258 -11.60 26.95 -32.26
N GLU A 259 -11.02 25.81 -32.63
CA GLU A 259 -11.73 24.53 -32.58
C GLU A 259 -11.97 24.11 -31.12
N PRO A 260 -12.99 23.27 -30.83
CA PRO A 260 -13.19 22.78 -29.48
C PRO A 260 -11.99 21.94 -29.03
N LEU A 261 -11.43 22.29 -27.87
CA LEU A 261 -10.39 21.50 -27.19
C LEU A 261 -10.86 20.08 -26.92
N VAL A 262 -12.13 19.94 -26.52
CA VAL A 262 -12.79 18.65 -26.27
C VAL A 262 -14.26 18.72 -26.68
N ARG A 263 -14.75 17.64 -27.27
CA ARG A 263 -16.19 17.38 -27.44
C ARG A 263 -16.49 15.94 -27.10
N THR A 264 -17.32 15.70 -26.08
CA THR A 264 -17.64 14.35 -25.59
C THR A 264 -19.09 14.23 -25.15
N SER A 265 -19.58 13.00 -25.01
CA SER A 265 -20.87 12.72 -24.38
C SER A 265 -20.67 12.24 -22.95
N PHE A 266 -21.52 12.72 -22.05
CA PHE A 266 -21.55 12.30 -20.65
C PHE A 266 -22.83 11.52 -20.31
N ALA A 267 -23.68 11.20 -21.29
CA ALA A 267 -24.98 10.59 -21.05
C ALA A 267 -24.89 9.28 -20.24
N ARG A 268 -23.86 8.46 -20.51
CA ARG A 268 -23.59 7.20 -19.79
C ARG A 268 -22.95 7.39 -18.40
N LEU A 269 -22.43 8.57 -18.12
CA LEU A 269 -21.73 8.89 -16.87
C LEU A 269 -22.66 9.47 -15.81
N LEU A 270 -23.90 9.83 -16.15
CA LEU A 270 -24.81 10.45 -15.18
C LEU A 270 -25.10 9.55 -13.99
N ASP A 271 -25.44 8.28 -14.21
CA ASP A 271 -25.68 7.35 -13.09
C ASP A 271 -24.40 7.06 -12.32
N VAL A 272 -23.27 6.94 -13.02
CA VAL A 272 -21.94 6.78 -12.41
C VAL A 272 -21.61 7.97 -11.50
N PHE A 273 -21.92 9.19 -11.92
CA PHE A 273 -21.71 10.41 -11.14
C PHE A 273 -22.58 10.51 -9.90
N ARG A 274 -23.74 9.83 -9.84
CA ARG A 274 -24.62 9.82 -8.66
C ARG A 274 -24.09 8.97 -7.52
N ASP A 275 -23.21 7.99 -7.78
CA ASP A 275 -22.59 7.21 -6.71
C ASP A 275 -21.41 7.99 -6.11
N ASP A 276 -21.64 8.57 -4.93
CA ASP A 276 -20.67 9.39 -4.20
C ASP A 276 -19.72 8.59 -3.29
N SER A 277 -19.75 7.27 -3.38
CA SER A 277 -18.92 6.37 -2.57
C SER A 277 -17.94 5.54 -3.40
N VAL A 278 -18.03 5.63 -4.73
CA VAL A 278 -17.21 4.87 -5.68
C VAL A 278 -16.66 5.79 -6.75
N ILE A 279 -15.41 5.59 -7.14
CA ILE A 279 -14.83 6.09 -8.39
C ILE A 279 -14.67 4.89 -9.31
N TYR A 280 -15.31 4.91 -10.47
CA TYR A 280 -15.29 3.78 -11.40
C TYR A 280 -14.11 3.92 -12.37
N ALA A 281 -13.61 2.81 -12.90
CA ALA A 281 -12.52 2.85 -13.87
C ALA A 281 -12.91 3.52 -15.19
N ASP A 282 -14.17 3.40 -15.62
CA ASP A 282 -14.70 3.88 -16.89
C ASP A 282 -14.96 5.40 -16.92
N GLU A 283 -15.10 6.05 -15.75
CA GLU A 283 -15.16 7.51 -15.65
C GLU A 283 -13.79 8.19 -15.75
N LEU A 284 -12.71 7.42 -15.88
CA LEU A 284 -11.33 7.89 -15.93
C LEU A 284 -10.62 7.39 -17.20
N PRO A 285 -9.80 8.21 -17.88
CA PRO A 285 -9.05 7.75 -19.04
C PRO A 285 -7.99 6.71 -18.63
N GLY A 286 -7.53 5.87 -19.56
CA GLY A 286 -6.44 4.92 -19.31
C GLY A 286 -5.12 5.63 -18.96
N GLY A 287 -4.27 5.02 -18.13
CA GLY A 287 -2.96 5.59 -17.76
C GLY A 287 -3.02 6.82 -16.84
N PHE A 288 -4.19 7.18 -16.32
CA PHE A 288 -4.44 8.43 -15.60
C PHE A 288 -3.79 8.48 -14.21
N PHE A 289 -3.72 7.33 -13.51
CA PHE A 289 -3.08 7.22 -12.20
C PHE A 289 -1.89 6.30 -12.31
N ARG A 290 -0.73 6.88 -12.57
CA ARG A 290 0.55 6.18 -12.40
C ARG A 290 1.02 6.39 -10.97
N HIS A 291 1.43 5.30 -10.34
CA HIS A 291 2.04 5.36 -9.03
C HIS A 291 3.28 6.29 -9.07
N PRO A 292 3.45 7.22 -8.11
CA PRO A 292 4.46 8.28 -8.18
C PRO A 292 5.90 7.76 -8.21
N ILE A 293 6.14 6.58 -7.61
CA ILE A 293 7.48 5.98 -7.50
C ILE A 293 7.73 4.95 -8.60
N THR A 294 6.88 3.90 -8.70
CA THR A 294 7.07 2.81 -9.67
C THR A 294 6.67 3.19 -11.10
N GLY A 295 5.88 4.25 -11.31
CA GLY A 295 5.37 4.67 -12.61
C GLY A 295 4.29 3.74 -13.20
N VAL A 296 3.86 2.72 -12.46
CA VAL A 296 2.86 1.73 -12.90
C VAL A 296 1.44 2.27 -12.69
N ASP A 297 0.57 2.14 -13.69
CA ASP A 297 -0.88 2.26 -13.52
C ASP A 297 -1.44 0.88 -13.12
N TYR A 298 -1.72 0.71 -11.83
CA TYR A 298 -2.16 -0.58 -11.28
C TYR A 298 -3.55 -1.00 -11.75
N ARG A 299 -4.43 -0.06 -12.06
CA ARG A 299 -5.72 -0.37 -12.71
C ARG A 299 -5.47 -1.02 -14.06
N SER A 300 -4.60 -0.44 -14.88
CA SER A 300 -4.29 -0.98 -16.21
C SER A 300 -3.62 -2.34 -16.11
N LEU A 301 -2.59 -2.46 -15.25
CA LEU A 301 -1.92 -3.73 -14.98
C LEU A 301 -2.89 -4.84 -14.55
N TYR A 302 -3.86 -4.54 -13.67
CA TYR A 302 -4.75 -5.55 -13.14
C TYR A 302 -5.82 -5.95 -14.16
N LEU A 303 -6.36 -5.00 -14.93
CA LEU A 303 -7.26 -5.30 -16.04
C LEU A 303 -6.58 -6.18 -17.10
N GLU A 304 -5.34 -5.86 -17.48
CA GLU A 304 -4.54 -6.67 -18.41
C GLU A 304 -4.26 -8.07 -17.86
N THR A 305 -3.94 -8.16 -16.56
CA THR A 305 -3.69 -9.44 -15.87
C THR A 305 -4.94 -10.32 -15.83
N ILE A 306 -6.11 -9.73 -15.56
CA ILE A 306 -7.39 -10.45 -15.58
C ILE A 306 -7.71 -10.95 -17.00
N ALA A 307 -7.52 -10.10 -18.01
CA ALA A 307 -7.70 -10.48 -19.41
C ALA A 307 -6.76 -11.62 -19.83
N ALA A 308 -5.50 -11.60 -19.38
CA ALA A 308 -4.52 -12.67 -19.60
C ALA A 308 -4.90 -13.99 -18.89
N GLY A 309 -5.71 -13.93 -17.83
CA GLY A 309 -6.34 -15.09 -17.20
C GLY A 309 -7.64 -15.55 -17.87
N GLY A 310 -8.09 -14.87 -18.93
CA GLY A 310 -9.26 -15.24 -19.72
C GLY A 310 -10.60 -14.79 -19.13
N ALA A 311 -10.63 -13.76 -18.29
CA ALA A 311 -11.85 -13.22 -17.69
C ALA A 311 -12.09 -11.74 -18.07
N GLN A 312 -13.33 -11.27 -17.92
CA GLN A 312 -13.64 -9.85 -17.97
C GLN A 312 -13.22 -9.16 -16.67
N GLY A 313 -12.46 -8.07 -16.75
CA GLY A 313 -12.02 -7.30 -15.59
C GLY A 313 -12.81 -6.01 -15.40
N ASP A 314 -13.14 -5.70 -14.15
CA ASP A 314 -13.61 -4.39 -13.73
C ASP A 314 -12.79 -3.90 -12.53
N VAL A 315 -12.56 -2.59 -12.47
CA VAL A 315 -11.89 -1.95 -11.34
C VAL A 315 -12.76 -0.82 -10.81
N ILE A 316 -12.93 -0.79 -9.49
CA ILE A 316 -13.52 0.33 -8.77
C ILE A 316 -12.57 0.79 -7.67
N PHE A 317 -12.65 2.07 -7.31
CA PHE A 317 -11.98 2.63 -6.15
C PHE A 317 -13.05 3.02 -5.13
N THR A 318 -13.00 2.46 -3.92
CA THR A 318 -13.98 2.72 -2.87
C THR A 318 -13.43 2.35 -1.51
N ASN A 319 -13.87 3.03 -0.46
CA ASN A 319 -13.63 2.64 0.93
C ASN A 319 -14.80 1.85 1.53
N ASN A 320 -15.89 1.65 0.76
CA ASN A 320 -17.00 0.79 1.14
C ASN A 320 -16.83 -0.60 0.50
N PRO A 321 -16.41 -1.62 1.25
CA PRO A 321 -16.10 -2.93 0.66
C PRO A 321 -17.35 -3.63 0.12
N PHE A 322 -18.55 -3.26 0.57
CA PHE A 322 -19.80 -3.88 0.15
C PHE A 322 -20.28 -3.42 -1.22
N LYS A 323 -19.66 -2.40 -1.81
CA LYS A 323 -20.05 -1.87 -3.11
C LYS A 323 -19.96 -2.87 -4.25
N VAL A 324 -19.14 -3.92 -4.10
CA VAL A 324 -19.07 -5.01 -5.08
C VAL A 324 -20.40 -5.74 -5.27
N TYR A 325 -21.31 -5.75 -4.27
CA TYR A 325 -22.64 -6.35 -4.40
C TYR A 325 -23.59 -5.54 -5.28
N GLU A 326 -23.30 -4.25 -5.51
CA GLU A 326 -24.09 -3.41 -6.42
C GLU A 326 -23.67 -3.58 -7.89
N LEU A 327 -22.59 -4.31 -8.15
CA LEU A 327 -22.04 -4.52 -9.50
C LEU A 327 -22.53 -5.80 -10.18
N GLY A 328 -23.50 -6.48 -9.59
CA GLY A 328 -24.13 -7.68 -10.11
C GLY A 328 -24.03 -8.86 -9.15
N TYR A 329 -24.42 -10.03 -9.66
CA TYR A 329 -24.32 -11.28 -8.91
C TYR A 329 -22.84 -11.65 -8.68
N LEU A 330 -22.52 -12.14 -7.49
CA LEU A 330 -21.20 -12.63 -7.12
C LEU A 330 -21.31 -14.12 -6.77
N ASP A 331 -20.32 -14.90 -7.20
CA ASP A 331 -20.14 -16.30 -6.80
C ASP A 331 -19.17 -16.43 -5.62
N GLY A 332 -18.41 -15.38 -5.32
CA GLY A 332 -17.44 -15.38 -4.22
C GLY A 332 -16.71 -14.06 -4.04
N VAL A 333 -16.16 -13.88 -2.84
CA VAL A 333 -15.32 -12.72 -2.47
C VAL A 333 -13.96 -13.21 -1.97
N VAL A 334 -12.89 -12.67 -2.56
CA VAL A 334 -11.51 -12.84 -2.13
C VAL A 334 -11.07 -11.57 -1.41
N ILE A 335 -10.65 -11.71 -0.16
CA ILE A 335 -10.04 -10.63 0.61
C ILE A 335 -8.54 -10.62 0.28
N GLY A 336 -8.10 -9.59 -0.44
CA GLY A 336 -6.72 -9.41 -0.90
C GLY A 336 -5.81 -8.68 0.10
N GLU A 337 -6.37 -8.17 1.20
CA GLU A 337 -5.60 -7.64 2.32
C GLU A 337 -4.77 -8.74 2.99
N VAL A 338 -3.60 -8.36 3.49
CA VAL A 338 -2.67 -9.18 4.26
C VAL A 338 -2.90 -8.96 5.75
N HIS A 339 -2.92 -7.75 6.26
CA HIS A 339 -2.92 -7.47 7.70
C HIS A 339 -4.34 -7.38 8.29
N THR A 340 -5.23 -6.70 7.58
CA THR A 340 -6.62 -6.43 8.02
C THR A 340 -7.61 -7.50 7.58
N ARG A 341 -7.12 -8.59 6.96
CA ARG A 341 -7.91 -9.62 6.29
C ARG A 341 -8.98 -10.29 7.15
N GLN A 342 -8.65 -10.60 8.41
CA GLN A 342 -9.59 -11.26 9.34
C GLN A 342 -10.70 -10.30 9.76
N MET A 343 -10.36 -9.06 10.11
CA MET A 343 -11.34 -8.01 10.38
C MET A 343 -12.26 -7.82 9.18
N ARG A 344 -11.73 -7.78 7.95
CA ARG A 344 -12.55 -7.63 6.74
C ARG A 344 -13.48 -8.82 6.54
N ARG A 345 -12.99 -10.05 6.72
CA ARG A 345 -13.81 -11.26 6.65
C ARG A 345 -14.96 -11.24 7.66
N GLU A 346 -14.68 -10.87 8.91
CA GLU A 346 -15.69 -10.74 9.96
C GLU A 346 -16.75 -9.69 9.60
N MET A 347 -16.36 -8.56 8.98
CA MET A 347 -17.31 -7.56 8.48
C MET A 347 -18.28 -8.14 7.44
N PHE A 348 -17.81 -8.99 6.52
CA PHE A 348 -18.67 -9.66 5.52
C PHE A 348 -19.61 -10.69 6.13
N GLN A 349 -19.13 -11.43 7.13
CA GLN A 349 -19.97 -12.37 7.88
C GLN A 349 -21.08 -11.62 8.64
N ALA A 350 -20.74 -10.52 9.30
CA ALA A 350 -21.71 -9.67 9.99
C ALA A 350 -22.72 -9.00 9.04
N PHE A 351 -22.29 -8.66 7.82
CA PHE A 351 -23.16 -8.14 6.75
C PHE A 351 -24.15 -9.20 6.22
N GLY A 352 -23.91 -10.49 6.48
CA GLY A 352 -24.76 -11.58 6.01
C GLY A 352 -24.44 -12.02 4.57
N ALA A 353 -23.17 -11.95 4.16
CA ALA A 353 -22.71 -12.45 2.87
C ALA A 353 -23.17 -13.90 2.64
N GLN A 354 -23.93 -14.14 1.57
CA GLN A 354 -24.46 -15.47 1.21
C GLN A 354 -23.54 -16.25 0.26
N VAL A 355 -22.41 -15.65 -0.11
CA VAL A 355 -21.38 -16.24 -0.98
C VAL A 355 -20.15 -16.59 -0.14
N PRO A 356 -19.31 -17.56 -0.57
CA PRO A 356 -18.07 -17.83 0.11
C PRO A 356 -17.17 -16.58 0.14
N VAL A 357 -16.64 -16.26 1.32
CA VAL A 357 -15.67 -15.19 1.54
C VAL A 357 -14.38 -15.81 2.07
N ARG A 358 -13.28 -15.68 1.30
CA ARG A 358 -11.99 -16.28 1.61
C ARG A 358 -10.87 -15.26 1.65
N THR A 359 -9.91 -15.48 2.52
CA THR A 359 -8.67 -14.68 2.62
C THR A 359 -7.53 -15.37 1.84
N LEU A 360 -6.46 -14.63 1.54
CA LEU A 360 -5.33 -15.19 0.76
C LEU A 360 -4.64 -16.40 1.45
N ASP A 361 -4.64 -16.44 2.77
CA ASP A 361 -4.13 -17.57 3.55
C ASP A 361 -5.00 -18.83 3.48
N GLU A 362 -6.24 -18.70 2.99
CA GLU A 362 -7.12 -19.81 2.70
C GLU A 362 -7.02 -20.30 1.25
N LEU A 363 -6.24 -19.67 0.35
CA LEU A 363 -6.10 -20.07 -1.06
C LEU A 363 -4.71 -20.63 -1.32
N GLY A 364 -4.61 -21.81 -1.94
CA GLY A 364 -3.35 -22.57 -2.01
C GLY A 364 -3.10 -23.48 -0.80
N PRO A 365 -1.88 -24.05 -0.68
CA PRO A 365 -1.54 -25.01 0.34
C PRO A 365 -1.29 -24.37 1.71
N PRO A 366 -1.62 -25.04 2.82
CA PRO A 366 -1.31 -24.56 4.17
C PRO A 366 0.22 -24.46 4.40
N PRO A 367 0.65 -23.75 5.47
CA PRO A 367 -0.18 -23.01 6.42
C PRO A 367 -0.52 -21.58 5.95
N TRP A 368 0.10 -21.11 4.87
CA TRP A 368 0.05 -19.71 4.44
C TRP A 368 -0.80 -19.46 3.20
N GLY A 369 -1.25 -20.49 2.49
CA GLY A 369 -1.88 -20.29 1.20
C GLY A 369 -0.96 -19.50 0.26
N VAL A 370 -1.49 -18.41 -0.30
CA VAL A 370 -0.76 -17.47 -1.17
C VAL A 370 -0.47 -16.13 -0.50
N ILE A 371 -0.73 -15.99 0.81
CA ILE A 371 -0.34 -14.79 1.54
C ILE A 371 1.19 -14.69 1.58
N GLY A 372 1.74 -13.49 1.34
CA GLY A 372 3.20 -13.30 1.24
C GLY A 372 3.85 -14.01 0.06
N SER A 373 3.08 -14.55 -0.90
CA SER A 373 3.67 -15.13 -2.11
C SER A 373 4.28 -14.07 -3.02
N ASN A 374 5.22 -14.48 -3.87
CA ASN A 374 5.90 -13.63 -4.84
C ASN A 374 5.96 -14.29 -6.21
N VAL A 375 6.07 -13.48 -7.28
CA VAL A 375 6.36 -13.98 -8.62
C VAL A 375 7.74 -14.64 -8.64
N SER A 376 7.78 -15.91 -9.03
CA SER A 376 9.03 -16.62 -9.32
C SER A 376 9.32 -16.67 -10.83
N ASP A 377 8.29 -16.92 -11.62
CA ASP A 377 8.34 -16.87 -13.09
C ASP A 377 7.01 -16.32 -13.60
N TYR A 378 7.06 -15.14 -14.22
CA TYR A 378 5.87 -14.49 -14.73
C TYR A 378 5.32 -15.18 -15.99
N GLU A 379 6.19 -15.68 -16.86
CA GLU A 379 5.80 -16.35 -18.11
C GLU A 379 5.27 -17.75 -17.81
N GLY A 380 5.98 -18.51 -16.98
CA GLY A 380 5.57 -19.83 -16.49
C GLY A 380 4.43 -19.81 -15.46
N CYS A 381 3.94 -18.63 -15.08
CA CYS A 381 2.87 -18.44 -14.09
C CYS A 381 3.16 -19.19 -12.77
N LEU A 382 4.37 -18.98 -12.23
CA LEU A 382 4.86 -19.66 -11.04
C LEU A 382 5.01 -18.69 -9.86
N LEU A 383 4.34 -19.01 -8.76
CA LEU A 383 4.43 -18.34 -7.48
C LEU A 383 5.43 -19.06 -6.57
N LYS A 384 6.24 -18.29 -5.83
CA LYS A 384 6.97 -18.78 -4.66
C LYS A 384 6.16 -18.47 -3.42
N LEU A 385 5.88 -19.48 -2.60
CA LEU A 385 5.10 -19.35 -1.37
C LEU A 385 6.00 -19.07 -0.16
N LEU A 386 5.40 -18.76 0.98
CA LEU A 386 6.12 -18.72 2.26
C LEU A 386 6.58 -20.13 2.70
N PRO A 387 7.62 -20.21 3.56
CA PRO A 387 8.08 -21.45 4.16
C PRO A 387 6.95 -22.22 4.87
N GLU A 388 6.94 -23.54 4.71
CA GLU A 388 5.91 -24.39 5.32
C GLU A 388 6.13 -24.57 6.82
N ASN A 389 7.39 -24.75 7.25
CA ASN A 389 7.76 -25.09 8.63
C ASN A 389 8.87 -24.16 9.15
N ALA A 390 8.66 -22.85 9.04
CA ALA A 390 9.66 -21.82 9.38
C ALA A 390 10.25 -21.98 10.79
N ASP A 391 9.43 -22.28 11.79
CA ASP A 391 9.90 -22.49 13.17
C ASP A 391 10.79 -23.73 13.31
N ALA A 392 10.35 -24.85 12.74
CA ALA A 392 11.12 -26.08 12.77
C ALA A 392 12.45 -25.91 12.03
N THR A 393 12.46 -25.14 10.94
CA THR A 393 13.67 -24.79 10.20
C THR A 393 14.60 -23.91 11.05
N ALA A 394 14.07 -22.94 11.79
CA ALA A 394 14.87 -22.11 12.70
C ALA A 394 15.56 -22.96 13.78
N GLU A 395 14.84 -23.91 14.39
CA GLU A 395 15.41 -24.84 15.37
C GLU A 395 16.44 -25.80 14.73
N ALA A 396 16.20 -26.26 13.50
CA ALA A 396 17.16 -27.08 12.77
C ALA A 396 18.47 -26.33 12.46
N ILE A 397 18.37 -25.06 12.03
CA ILE A 397 19.53 -24.18 11.83
C ILE A 397 20.30 -24.02 13.14
N ARG A 398 19.61 -23.71 14.24
CA ARG A 398 20.23 -23.57 15.57
C ARG A 398 21.00 -24.83 15.96
N ALA A 399 20.34 -26.00 15.87
CA ALA A 399 20.94 -27.28 16.20
C ALA A 399 22.19 -27.54 15.34
N ARG A 400 22.12 -27.25 14.04
CA ARG A 400 23.24 -27.48 13.12
C ARG A 400 24.41 -26.53 13.35
N VAL A 401 24.15 -25.26 13.66
CA VAL A 401 25.19 -24.30 14.07
C VAL A 401 25.88 -24.77 15.34
N ARG A 402 25.12 -25.25 16.33
CA ARG A 402 25.65 -25.78 17.59
C ARG A 402 26.54 -27.00 17.38
N GLU A 403 26.12 -27.92 16.51
CA GLU A 403 26.92 -29.10 16.15
C GLU A 403 28.22 -28.73 15.43
N ALA A 404 28.15 -27.80 14.47
CA ALA A 404 29.28 -27.44 13.62
C ALA A 404 30.31 -26.51 14.30
N SER A 405 29.87 -25.68 15.27
CA SER A 405 30.73 -24.65 15.87
C SER A 405 30.79 -24.68 17.39
N GLY A 406 29.91 -25.44 18.06
CA GLY A 406 29.81 -25.45 19.52
C GLY A 406 29.15 -24.20 20.11
N VAL A 407 28.58 -23.32 19.28
CA VAL A 407 27.96 -22.04 19.67
C VAL A 407 26.44 -22.18 19.76
N ASP A 408 25.82 -21.60 20.79
CA ASP A 408 24.36 -21.51 20.94
C ASP A 408 23.83 -20.13 20.49
N VAL A 409 23.14 -20.12 19.36
CA VAL A 409 22.54 -18.93 18.76
C VAL A 409 21.01 -19.02 18.82
N GLU A 410 20.36 -17.87 18.71
CA GLU A 410 18.93 -17.84 18.36
C GLU A 410 18.76 -17.60 16.86
N VAL A 411 17.66 -18.10 16.27
CA VAL A 411 17.43 -18.00 14.82
C VAL A 411 16.07 -17.37 14.53
N VAL A 412 16.04 -16.45 13.57
CA VAL A 412 14.81 -15.83 13.04
C VAL A 412 14.74 -16.07 11.54
N ILE A 413 13.62 -16.60 11.07
CA ILE A 413 13.25 -16.58 9.65
C ILE A 413 12.48 -15.29 9.40
N PHE A 414 13.13 -14.28 8.84
CA PHE A 414 12.54 -12.96 8.62
C PHE A 414 11.87 -12.89 7.26
N GLY A 415 10.75 -12.17 7.16
CA GLY A 415 10.11 -11.75 5.92
C GLY A 415 10.35 -10.27 5.67
N ASP A 416 9.45 -9.62 4.93
CA ASP A 416 9.46 -8.15 4.78
C ASP A 416 9.47 -7.46 6.16
N GLY A 417 10.25 -6.39 6.30
CA GLY A 417 10.38 -5.64 7.55
C GLY A 417 9.09 -4.97 8.02
N ALA A 418 9.18 -4.10 9.03
CA ALA A 418 8.08 -3.21 9.41
C ALA A 418 8.47 -1.74 9.30
N TYR A 419 9.39 -1.44 8.37
CA TYR A 419 9.84 -0.09 8.14
C TYR A 419 8.83 0.67 7.27
N LYS A 420 8.41 1.84 7.74
CA LYS A 420 7.69 2.81 6.93
C LYS A 420 8.65 3.89 6.49
N ASP A 421 8.85 3.99 5.19
CA ASP A 421 9.58 5.11 4.63
C ASP A 421 8.77 6.41 4.83
N PRO A 422 9.31 7.40 5.57
CA PRO A 422 8.60 8.65 5.84
C PRO A 422 8.42 9.53 4.59
N ASP A 423 9.27 9.38 3.57
CA ASP A 423 9.23 10.20 2.36
C ASP A 423 8.19 9.68 1.37
N THR A 424 8.12 8.37 1.20
CA THR A 424 7.17 7.73 0.28
C THR A 424 5.85 7.34 0.96
N GLY A 425 5.86 7.16 2.28
CA GLY A 425 4.71 6.70 3.05
C GLY A 425 4.41 5.21 2.92
N ILE A 426 5.25 4.45 2.21
CA ILE A 426 5.10 3.02 1.96
C ILE A 426 5.72 2.22 3.11
N TYR A 427 5.01 1.19 3.54
CA TYR A 427 5.50 0.17 4.45
C TYR A 427 6.15 -0.96 3.64
N GLU A 428 7.40 -1.29 3.98
CA GLU A 428 8.08 -2.51 3.56
C GLU A 428 7.57 -3.69 4.38
N LEU A 429 6.25 -3.96 4.34
CA LEU A 429 5.56 -4.98 5.14
C LEU A 429 4.45 -5.61 4.27
N ALA A 430 4.81 -6.35 3.21
CA ALA A 430 3.82 -7.07 2.40
C ALA A 430 3.61 -8.52 2.87
N ASP A 431 4.47 -9.03 3.75
CA ASP A 431 4.30 -10.31 4.44
C ASP A 431 3.41 -10.16 5.67
N PRO A 432 2.74 -11.24 6.14
CA PRO A 432 1.80 -11.17 7.27
C PRO A 432 2.46 -10.78 8.60
N TYR A 433 3.75 -11.04 8.75
CA TYR A 433 4.55 -10.72 9.93
C TYR A 433 6.00 -10.47 9.51
N PRO A 434 6.74 -9.58 10.21
CA PRO A 434 8.17 -9.41 9.95
C PRO A 434 8.99 -10.67 10.16
N ALA A 435 8.57 -11.54 11.08
CA ALA A 435 9.20 -12.84 11.29
C ALA A 435 8.20 -13.94 11.01
N ILE A 436 8.51 -14.76 10.01
CA ILE A 436 7.70 -15.90 9.59
C ILE A 436 7.95 -17.10 10.52
N GLY A 437 9.17 -17.24 11.03
CA GLY A 437 9.51 -18.25 12.01
C GLY A 437 10.62 -17.80 12.96
N ALA A 438 10.72 -18.44 14.12
CA ALA A 438 11.81 -18.18 15.06
C ALA A 438 11.99 -19.34 16.03
N THR A 439 13.18 -19.45 16.60
CA THR A 439 13.49 -20.34 17.72
C THR A 439 12.65 -19.99 18.95
N SER A 440 12.36 -21.02 19.74
CA SER A 440 11.54 -20.96 20.96
C SER A 440 12.08 -19.97 22.01
N GLY A 441 13.40 -19.80 22.09
CA GLY A 441 14.06 -18.84 22.99
C GLY A 441 13.67 -17.38 22.71
N LEU A 442 13.45 -17.02 21.44
CA LEU A 442 12.99 -15.68 21.07
C LEU A 442 11.47 -15.51 21.10
N LYS A 443 10.70 -16.56 20.80
CA LYS A 443 9.23 -16.49 20.79
C LYS A 443 8.64 -16.26 22.18
N ASN A 444 9.25 -16.86 23.21
CA ASN A 444 8.62 -17.03 24.50
C ASN A 444 8.84 -15.90 25.52
N GLY A 445 9.65 -14.85 25.25
CA GLY A 445 9.83 -13.90 26.35
C GLY A 445 10.83 -12.77 26.28
N ARG A 446 10.97 -12.03 25.17
CA ARG A 446 11.69 -10.75 25.25
C ARG A 446 10.94 -9.62 24.57
N LEU A 447 10.22 -8.85 25.37
CA LEU A 447 9.79 -7.51 25.01
C LEU A 447 10.99 -6.58 25.24
N ARG A 448 11.38 -5.81 24.23
CA ARG A 448 12.34 -4.73 24.45
C ARG A 448 11.63 -3.64 25.25
N THR A 449 11.96 -3.57 26.54
CA THR A 449 11.62 -2.46 27.43
C THR A 449 12.89 -1.67 27.68
N GLY A 450 12.79 -0.34 27.67
CA GLY A 450 13.92 0.53 28.01
C GLY A 450 13.48 1.60 28.99
N LYS A 451 14.33 1.91 29.97
CA LYS A 451 14.18 3.14 30.77
C LYS A 451 14.31 4.34 29.85
N LYS A 452 13.58 5.42 30.13
CA LYS A 452 13.84 6.73 29.53
C LYS A 452 15.10 7.34 30.14
N LEU A 453 16.27 6.70 29.93
CA LEU A 453 17.55 7.11 30.51
C LEU A 453 17.83 8.60 30.21
N LYS A 454 17.55 9.04 28.98
CA LYS A 454 17.66 10.46 28.58
C LYS A 454 16.80 11.38 29.44
N LEU A 455 15.54 11.01 29.69
CA LEU A 455 14.65 11.79 30.56
C LEU A 455 15.16 11.82 32.01
N ALA A 456 15.67 10.70 32.52
CA ALA A 456 16.21 10.62 33.85
C ALA A 456 17.48 11.48 34.00
N VAL A 457 18.39 11.41 33.03
CA VAL A 457 19.59 12.27 32.95
C VAL A 457 19.20 13.76 32.87
N ASP A 458 18.28 14.13 31.97
CA ASP A 458 17.80 15.51 31.84
C ASP A 458 17.14 16.01 33.13
N THR A 459 16.36 15.16 33.79
CA THR A 459 15.66 15.51 35.03
C THR A 459 16.63 15.73 36.18
N LEU A 460 17.61 14.82 36.34
CA LEU A 460 18.60 14.92 37.42
C LEU A 460 19.59 16.07 37.17
N SER A 461 19.99 16.29 35.91
CA SER A 461 20.81 17.43 35.52
C SER A 461 20.11 18.76 35.80
N ARG A 462 18.81 18.90 35.48
CA ARG A 462 18.02 20.10 35.82
C ARG A 462 17.82 20.30 37.33
N LYS A 463 17.90 19.23 38.13
CA LYS A 463 17.89 19.30 39.60
C LYS A 463 19.25 19.68 40.20
N GLY A 464 20.27 19.90 39.37
CA GLY A 464 21.59 20.34 39.79
C GLY A 464 22.53 19.21 40.21
N HIS A 465 22.18 17.96 39.93
CA HIS A 465 23.06 16.83 40.23
C HIS A 465 24.31 16.85 39.34
N SER A 466 25.46 16.52 39.92
CA SER A 466 26.71 16.32 39.18
C SER A 466 26.63 15.07 38.30
N ARG A 467 27.55 14.93 37.35
CA ARG A 467 27.57 13.75 36.48
C ARG A 467 27.76 12.46 37.27
N GLU A 468 28.63 12.50 38.28
CA GLU A 468 28.93 11.39 39.18
C GLU A 468 27.70 10.99 40.00
N GLU A 469 26.96 11.98 40.53
CA GLU A 469 25.71 11.76 41.26
C GLU A 469 24.61 11.17 40.36
N ILE A 470 24.49 11.66 39.11
CA ILE A 470 23.55 11.12 38.13
C ILE A 470 23.86 9.65 37.83
N GLU A 471 25.12 9.31 37.60
CA GLU A 471 25.54 7.94 37.34
C GLU A 471 25.27 7.02 38.53
N GLU A 472 25.49 7.50 39.76
CA GLU A 472 25.22 6.74 40.99
C GLU A 472 23.72 6.53 41.22
N ILE A 473 22.90 7.58 41.01
CA ILE A 473 21.43 7.49 41.10
C ILE A 473 20.87 6.54 40.04
N LEU A 474 21.39 6.58 38.81
CA LEU A 474 20.96 5.70 37.73
C LEU A 474 21.33 4.24 38.01
N ARG A 475 22.56 3.96 38.47
CA ARG A 475 22.98 2.61 38.91
C ARG A 475 22.15 2.11 40.09
N ALA A 476 21.88 2.95 41.09
CA ALA A 476 21.05 2.57 42.23
C ALA A 476 19.60 2.27 41.82
N SER A 477 19.08 2.98 40.81
CA SER A 477 17.74 2.74 40.26
C SER A 477 17.63 1.48 39.39
N GLU A 478 18.74 0.88 38.93
CA GLU A 478 18.73 -0.42 38.22
C GLU A 478 18.23 -1.57 39.09
N ALA A 479 18.34 -1.46 40.41
CA ALA A 479 17.88 -2.46 41.35
C ALA A 479 16.36 -2.43 41.67
N ASP A 480 15.63 -1.38 41.23
CA ASP A 480 14.20 -1.19 41.54
C ASP A 480 13.37 -1.20 40.24
N GLU A 481 12.89 -2.39 39.87
CA GLU A 481 12.43 -2.76 38.52
C GLU A 481 10.97 -2.39 38.20
N ARG A 482 10.44 -1.28 38.72
CA ARG A 482 9.01 -0.96 38.55
C ARG A 482 8.74 0.45 37.99
N GLU A 483 7.96 0.43 36.91
CA GLU A 483 6.95 1.45 36.56
C GLU A 483 7.28 2.66 35.66
N VAL A 484 8.26 2.63 34.76
CA VAL A 484 8.19 3.54 33.57
C VAL A 484 8.83 2.90 32.32
N GLY A 485 8.08 2.04 31.62
CA GLY A 485 8.52 1.39 30.38
C GLY A 485 8.12 2.11 29.08
N THR A 486 8.92 1.93 28.02
CA THR A 486 8.51 2.18 26.63
C THR A 486 7.41 1.20 26.19
N THR A 487 6.62 1.54 25.15
CA THR A 487 5.69 0.58 24.53
C THR A 487 6.44 -0.70 24.14
N PRO A 488 6.05 -1.87 24.66
CA PRO A 488 6.80 -3.10 24.49
C PRO A 488 6.82 -3.53 23.02
N ARG A 489 8.00 -3.84 22.49
CA ARG A 489 8.19 -4.36 21.13
C ARG A 489 8.76 -5.77 21.19
N ARG A 490 8.24 -6.70 20.40
CA ARG A 490 8.81 -8.05 20.33
C ARG A 490 10.20 -7.98 19.72
N ILE A 491 11.21 -8.51 20.41
CA ILE A 491 12.59 -8.54 19.90
C ILE A 491 12.67 -9.20 18.53
N VAL A 492 11.90 -10.28 18.32
CA VAL A 492 11.81 -10.99 17.03
C VAL A 492 11.44 -10.07 15.87
N ALA A 493 10.44 -9.21 16.04
CA ALA A 493 10.02 -8.29 14.98
C ALA A 493 11.05 -7.19 14.70
N ILE A 494 11.76 -6.73 15.75
CA ILE A 494 12.85 -5.76 15.59
C ILE A 494 14.03 -6.40 14.87
N ALA A 495 14.44 -7.61 15.27
CA ALA A 495 15.54 -8.34 14.66
C ALA A 495 15.26 -8.59 13.17
N ALA A 496 14.06 -9.07 12.85
CA ALA A 496 13.61 -9.24 11.47
C ALA A 496 13.65 -7.93 10.66
N THR A 497 13.12 -6.83 11.20
CA THR A 497 13.14 -5.54 10.49
C THR A 497 14.56 -5.02 10.26
N ILE A 498 15.47 -5.21 11.22
CA ILE A 498 16.88 -4.85 11.05
C ILE A 498 17.53 -5.72 9.97
N ALA A 499 17.27 -7.03 9.99
CA ALA A 499 17.80 -7.96 9.01
C ALA A 499 17.33 -7.62 7.58
N ASP A 500 16.04 -7.33 7.41
CA ASP A 500 15.46 -6.92 6.13
C ASP A 500 16.09 -5.63 5.60
N LEU A 501 16.23 -4.59 6.45
CA LEU A 501 16.89 -3.34 6.06
C LEU A 501 18.36 -3.51 5.64
N ILE A 502 19.04 -4.55 6.14
CA ILE A 502 20.45 -4.83 5.85
C ILE A 502 20.58 -5.71 4.61
N ALA A 503 19.75 -6.75 4.48
CA ALA A 503 19.74 -7.62 3.31
C ALA A 503 19.25 -6.85 2.07
N GLY A 504 18.26 -5.98 2.27
CA GLY A 504 17.56 -5.25 1.22
C GLY A 504 16.72 -6.15 0.32
N SER A 505 15.87 -5.52 -0.48
CA SER A 505 15.02 -6.19 -1.47
C SER A 505 15.72 -6.53 -2.80
N ALA A 506 16.98 -6.12 -2.97
CA ALA A 506 17.76 -6.32 -4.19
C ALA A 506 18.75 -7.49 -4.04
N ASP A 507 18.99 -8.25 -5.12
CA ASP A 507 19.81 -9.47 -5.20
C ASP A 507 21.31 -9.29 -4.83
N GLN A 508 21.61 -8.90 -3.59
CA GLN A 508 22.98 -8.78 -3.08
C GLN A 508 23.58 -10.14 -2.64
N ALA A 509 22.81 -11.23 -2.81
CA ALA A 509 23.17 -12.58 -2.38
C ALA A 509 23.53 -12.68 -0.88
N THR A 510 22.94 -11.80 -0.06
CA THR A 510 23.10 -11.74 1.41
C THR A 510 21.80 -12.10 2.13
N PRO A 511 21.29 -13.35 2.00
CA PRO A 511 20.04 -13.78 2.62
C PRO A 511 20.15 -14.01 4.13
N ILE A 512 21.35 -13.90 4.69
CA ILE A 512 21.64 -14.15 6.10
C ILE A 512 22.21 -12.88 6.72
N VAL A 513 21.73 -12.52 7.92
CA VAL A 513 22.24 -11.41 8.72
C VAL A 513 22.53 -11.90 10.13
N VAL A 514 23.72 -11.62 10.65
CA VAL A 514 24.09 -11.91 12.04
C VAL A 514 23.94 -10.64 12.88
N LEU A 515 23.09 -10.68 13.90
CA LEU A 515 22.95 -9.60 14.88
C LEU A 515 23.74 -9.96 16.15
N LYS A 516 24.77 -9.18 16.44
CA LYS A 516 25.66 -9.38 17.60
C LYS A 516 25.31 -8.48 18.76
N GLY A 517 25.38 -9.02 19.98
CA GLY A 517 25.15 -8.26 21.21
C GLY A 517 23.73 -7.68 21.35
N PHE A 518 22.77 -8.20 20.56
CA PHE A 518 21.41 -7.64 20.48
C PHE A 518 20.55 -8.04 21.69
N LEU A 519 20.82 -9.21 22.28
CA LEU A 519 20.09 -9.76 23.40
C LEU A 519 20.52 -9.20 24.77
N GLY A 520 21.61 -8.44 24.81
CA GLY A 520 22.10 -7.71 25.98
C GLY A 520 22.43 -8.63 27.15
N ASP A 521 23.57 -9.31 27.07
CA ASP A 521 24.24 -9.95 28.21
C ASP A 521 25.58 -9.25 28.47
#